data_AF-A0A5N9D062-F1
#
_entry.id   AF-A0A5N9D062-F1
#
_cell.length_a   1.000
_cell.length_b   1.000
_cell.length_c   1.000
_cell.angle_alpha   90.00
_cell.angle_beta   90.00
_cell.angle_gamma   90.00
#
_symmetry.space_group_name_H-M   'P 1'
#
loop_
_entity.id
_entity.type
_entity.pdbx_description
1 polymer ?
#
loop_
_entity_poly.entity_id
_entity_poly.type
_entity_poly.pdbx_seq_one_letter_code
_entity_poly.pdbx_strand_id
1 'polypeptide(L)' 'RFSSALSVRNFVRVTPVLTFDDDTFLELSKDAEVLAKLEGLHGHAAASEYRRRNIVGE' A
#
# COMPACT_ATOMS: atom_id res chain seq x y z
N ARG A 1 -27.52 -13.11 -11.70
CA ARG A 1 -27.93 -12.45 -10.43
C ARG A 1 -26.88 -11.47 -9.89
N PHE A 2 -25.76 -11.25 -10.57
CA PHE A 2 -24.62 -10.46 -10.05
C PHE A 2 -24.07 -9.42 -11.04
N SER A 3 -24.71 -9.24 -12.20
CA SER A 3 -24.39 -8.19 -13.16
C SER A 3 -25.28 -6.96 -12.92
N SER A 4 -24.71 -5.79 -13.18
CA SER A 4 -25.46 -4.53 -13.25
C SER A 4 -25.91 -4.25 -14.69
N ALA A 5 -26.96 -3.45 -14.86
CA ALA A 5 -27.37 -2.94 -16.16
C ALA A 5 -26.29 -2.02 -16.77
N LEU A 6 -26.36 -1.80 -18.09
CA LEU A 6 -25.44 -0.90 -18.79
C LEU A 6 -25.54 0.53 -18.23
N SER A 7 -24.38 1.14 -17.98
CA SER A 7 -24.23 2.48 -17.43
C SER A 7 -22.90 3.10 -17.86
N VAL A 8 -22.69 4.38 -17.54
CA VAL A 8 -21.40 5.06 -17.78
C VAL A 8 -20.23 4.31 -17.12
N ARG A 9 -20.45 3.63 -15.99
CA ARG A 9 -19.43 2.84 -15.29
C ARG A 9 -18.85 1.70 -16.13
N ASN A 10 -19.56 1.25 -17.17
CA ASN A 10 -19.06 0.24 -18.10
C ASN A 10 -18.00 0.80 -19.08
N PHE A 11 -17.88 2.12 -19.19
CA PHE A 11 -17.00 2.80 -20.15
C PHE A 11 -15.90 3.63 -19.47
N VAL A 12 -15.85 3.67 -18.15
CA VAL A 12 -14.81 4.35 -17.38
C VAL A 12 -14.03 3.36 -16.52
N ARG A 13 -12.78 3.70 -16.19
CA ARG A 13 -11.95 2.95 -15.25
C ARG A 13 -11.60 3.82 -14.05
N VAL A 14 -11.57 3.22 -12.86
CA VAL A 14 -11.16 3.88 -11.63
C VAL A 14 -9.67 3.64 -11.40
N THR A 15 -8.93 4.72 -11.12
CA THR A 15 -7.53 4.66 -10.69
C THR A 15 -7.46 5.15 -9.25
N PRO A 16 -7.12 4.29 -8.27
CA PRO A 16 -6.95 4.73 -6.89
C PRO A 16 -5.68 5.58 -6.77
N VAL A 17 -5.76 6.65 -5.97
CA VAL A 17 -4.61 7.51 -5.62
C VAL A 17 -4.48 7.48 -4.11
N LEU A 18 -3.28 7.18 -3.62
CA LEU A 18 -2.96 7.09 -2.20
C LEU A 18 -1.65 7.83 -1.91
N THR A 19 -1.63 8.54 -0.79
CA THR A 19 -0.44 9.22 -0.27
C THR A 19 -0.44 9.07 1.26
N PHE A 20 0.76 9.05 1.85
CA PHE A 20 0.96 8.99 3.29
C PHE A 20 1.86 10.15 3.69
N ASP A 21 1.51 10.81 4.79
CA ASP A 21 2.49 11.61 5.53
C ASP A 21 3.39 10.71 6.39
N ASP A 22 4.38 11.30 7.04
CA ASP A 22 5.36 10.56 7.82
C ASP A 22 4.69 9.81 8.99
N ASP A 23 3.75 10.45 9.70
CA ASP A 23 3.04 9.84 10.83
C ASP A 23 2.24 8.60 10.38
N THR A 24 1.45 8.71 9.30
CA THR A 24 0.66 7.60 8.76
C THR A 24 1.57 6.49 8.22
N PHE A 25 2.68 6.86 7.57
CA PHE A 25 3.64 5.87 7.09
C PHE A 25 4.27 5.10 8.25
N LEU A 26 4.68 5.79 9.33
CA LEU A 26 5.27 5.15 10.50
C LEU A 26 4.29 4.19 11.18
N GLU A 27 3.01 4.57 11.29
CA GLU A 27 1.95 3.72 11.84
C GLU A 27 1.79 2.41 11.06
N LEU A 28 1.76 2.45 9.73
CA LEU A 28 1.41 1.29 8.89
C LEU A 28 2.61 0.49 8.37
N SER A 29 3.78 1.12 8.25
CA SER A 29 4.96 0.53 7.59
C SER A 29 5.41 -0.78 8.23
N LYS A 30 5.28 -0.91 9.56
CA LYS A 30 5.72 -2.12 10.27
C LYS A 30 4.85 -3.32 9.95
N ASP A 31 3.54 -3.13 9.88
CA ASP A 31 2.60 -4.21 9.55
C ASP A 31 2.78 -4.67 8.10
N ALA A 32 2.94 -3.71 7.17
CA ALA A 32 3.23 -4.01 5.77
C ALA A 32 4.55 -4.79 5.59
N GLU A 33 5.59 -4.45 6.37
CA GLU A 33 6.85 -5.20 6.39
C GLU A 33 6.68 -6.63 6.91
N VAL A 34 5.89 -6.82 7.98
CA VAL A 34 5.62 -8.15 8.56
C VAL A 34 4.90 -9.03 7.54
N LEU A 35 3.86 -8.53 6.89
CA LEU A 35 3.14 -9.25 5.83
C LEU A 35 4.08 -9.60 4.67
N ALA A 36 4.87 -8.64 4.20
CA ALA A 36 5.84 -8.87 3.13
C ALA A 36 6.88 -9.94 3.49
N LYS A 37 7.33 -10.01 4.75
CA LYS A 37 8.24 -11.07 5.23
C LYS A 37 7.56 -12.45 5.24
N LEU A 38 6.32 -12.52 5.70
CA LEU A 38 5.52 -13.77 5.71
C LEU A 38 5.27 -14.29 4.29
N GLU A 39 5.13 -13.39 3.32
CA GLU A 39 4.93 -13.73 1.90
C GLU A 39 6.24 -13.98 1.13
N GLY A 40 7.42 -13.83 1.76
CA GLY A 40 8.72 -13.98 1.09
C GLY A 40 9.08 -12.82 0.14
N LEU A 41 8.37 -11.69 0.23
CA LEU A 41 8.55 -10.49 -0.60
C LEU A 41 9.64 -9.59 -0.02
N HIS A 42 10.88 -10.07 0.03
CA HIS A 42 11.99 -9.38 0.71
C HIS A 42 12.25 -7.95 0.20
N GLY A 43 12.06 -7.68 -1.09
CA GLY A 43 12.17 -6.33 -1.65
C GLY A 43 11.13 -5.35 -1.09
N HIS A 44 9.90 -5.80 -0.86
CA HIS A 44 8.83 -4.98 -0.28
C HIS A 44 9.11 -4.70 1.20
N ALA A 45 9.55 -5.73 1.95
CA ALA A 45 9.95 -5.57 3.35
C ALA A 45 11.11 -4.58 3.50
N ALA A 46 12.16 -4.73 2.69
CA ALA A 46 13.33 -3.85 2.70
C ALA A 46 12.96 -2.41 2.33
N ALA A 47 12.06 -2.21 1.37
CA ALA A 47 11.58 -0.88 0.98
C ALA A 47 10.84 -0.17 2.12
N SER A 48 10.02 -0.90 2.89
CA SER A 48 9.33 -0.37 4.06
C SER A 48 10.32 -0.01 5.18
N GLU A 49 11.21 -0.95 5.52
CA GLU A 49 12.21 -0.78 6.58
C GLU A 49 13.16 0.39 6.31
N TYR A 50 13.66 0.50 5.08
CA TYR A 50 14.57 1.58 4.67
C TYR A 50 13.97 2.96 4.90
N ARG A 51 12.71 3.16 4.47
CA ARG A 51 12.02 4.46 4.64
C ARG A 51 11.73 4.75 6.11
N ARG A 52 11.30 3.75 6.88
CA ARG A 52 11.04 3.92 8.31
C ARG A 52 12.30 4.38 9.05
N ARG A 53 13.45 3.74 8.80
CA ARG A 53 14.74 4.15 9.38
C ARG A 53 15.12 5.58 9.01
N ASN A 54 15.00 5.93 7.74
CA ASN A 54 15.28 7.29 7.27
C ASN A 54 14.39 8.37 7.94
N ILE A 55 13.12 8.08 8.17
CA ILE A 55 12.18 9.02 8.83
C ILE A 55 12.53 9.18 10.32
N VAL A 56 12.90 8.08 10.99
CA VAL A 56 13.27 8.10 12.42
C VAL A 56 14.71 8.62 12.65
N GLY A 57 15.52 8.69 11.59
CA GLY A 57 16.90 9.21 11.64
C GLY A 57 17.96 8.17 12.02
N GLU A 58 17.70 6.89 11.74
CA GLU A 58 18.63 5.75 11.94
C GLU A 58 19.42 5.40 10.67
#